data_AF-A0A023X7V9-F1
#
_entry.id   AF-A0A023X7V9-F1
#
_cell.length_a   1.000
_cell.length_b   1.000
_cell.length_c   1.000
_cell.angle_alpha   90.00
_cell.angle_beta   90.00
_cell.angle_gamma   90.00
#
_symmetry.space_group_name_H-M   'P 1'
#
loop_
_entity.id
_entity.type
_entity.pdbx_description
1 polymer ?
#
loop_
_entity_poly.entity_id
_entity_poly.type
_entity_poly.pdbx_seq_one_letter_code
_entity_poly.pdbx_strand_id
1 'polypeptide(L)'
;MLPDVLSRYARRACSMSLVKAADHCTWEEAASALDIPPVSGRAMANKVVSLLNALGTADRFDATLRDIVARVARRGSLVDYGMRRRALAGFTVIEWEEWREMCRGVGVHLAFRGGR
;
A
#
# COMPACT_ATOMS: atom_id res chain seq x y z
N MET A 1 -16.46 -18.27 0.72
CA MET A 1 -15.58 -17.53 -0.21
C MET A 1 -16.08 -16.09 -0.26
N LEU A 2 -15.31 -15.11 0.22
CA LEU A 2 -15.76 -13.71 0.24
C LEU A 2 -15.73 -13.15 -1.20
N PRO A 3 -16.76 -12.45 -1.67
CA PRO A 3 -16.77 -11.76 -2.97
C PRO A 3 -15.49 -10.95 -3.20
N ASP A 4 -14.97 -10.94 -4.44
CA ASP A 4 -13.67 -10.31 -4.81
C ASP A 4 -13.55 -8.84 -4.35
N VAL A 5 -14.68 -8.12 -4.38
CA VAL A 5 -14.79 -6.74 -3.88
C VAL A 5 -14.59 -6.67 -2.36
N LEU A 6 -15.23 -7.56 -1.60
CA LEU A 6 -15.07 -7.66 -0.14
C LEU A 6 -13.63 -8.07 0.23
N SER A 7 -13.00 -8.91 -0.59
CA SER A 7 -11.59 -9.26 -0.42
C SER A 7 -10.64 -8.07 -0.59
N ARG A 8 -10.91 -7.17 -1.54
CA ARG A 8 -10.13 -5.92 -1.72
C ARG A 8 -10.30 -4.95 -0.56
N TYR A 9 -11.53 -4.75 -0.08
CA TYR A 9 -11.79 -3.88 1.08
C TYR A 9 -11.18 -4.44 2.37
N ALA A 10 -11.27 -5.75 2.59
CA ALA A 10 -10.64 -6.41 3.73
C ALA A 10 -9.11 -6.22 3.73
N ARG A 11 -8.45 -6.41 2.58
CA ARG A 11 -7.00 -6.19 2.48
C ARG A 11 -6.60 -4.75 2.78
N ARG A 12 -7.34 -3.77 2.28
CA ARG A 12 -7.08 -2.35 2.56
C ARG A 12 -7.25 -2.03 4.04
N ALA A 13 -8.32 -2.51 4.67
CA ALA A 13 -8.54 -2.33 6.10
C ALA A 13 -7.45 -2.98 6.96
N CYS A 14 -7.01 -4.20 6.61
CA CYS A 14 -5.89 -4.86 7.29
C CYS A 14 -4.59 -4.06 7.13
N SER A 15 -4.32 -3.56 5.92
CA SER A 15 -3.11 -2.76 5.65
C SER A 15 -3.12 -1.46 6.46
N MET A 16 -4.26 -0.76 6.49
CA MET A 16 -4.42 0.44 7.32
C MET A 16 -4.25 0.14 8.81
N SER A 17 -4.78 -0.99 9.28
CA SER A 17 -4.66 -1.40 10.68
C SER A 17 -3.19 -1.61 11.05
N LEU A 18 -2.41 -2.26 10.17
CA LEU A 18 -0.98 -2.46 10.37
C LEU A 18 -0.21 -1.13 10.44
N VAL A 19 -0.48 -0.20 9.52
CA VAL A 19 0.14 1.14 9.52
C VAL A 19 -0.19 1.88 10.82
N LYS A 20 -1.48 1.92 11.18
CA LYS A 20 -1.94 2.56 12.41
C LYS A 20 -1.28 2.00 13.66
N ALA A 21 -1.11 0.68 13.72
CA ALA A 21 -0.49 0.01 14.87
C ALA A 21 1.04 0.16 14.90
N ALA A 22 1.70 0.31 13.75
CA ALA A 22 3.13 0.53 13.67
C ALA A 22 3.53 1.98 13.99
N ASP A 23 2.79 2.96 13.46
CA ASP A 23 3.14 4.38 13.53
C ASP A 23 2.31 5.19 14.53
N HIS A 24 1.42 4.53 15.30
CA HIS A 24 0.54 5.14 16.29
C HIS A 24 -0.29 6.34 15.78
N CYS A 25 -0.68 6.30 14.50
CA CYS A 25 -1.36 7.40 13.83
C CYS A 25 -2.90 7.26 13.84
N THR A 26 -3.61 8.21 13.25
CA THR A 26 -5.07 8.18 13.02
C THR A 26 -5.44 7.28 11.83
N TRP A 27 -6.73 6.99 11.64
CA TRP A 27 -7.18 6.21 10.48
C TRP A 27 -6.99 6.98 9.17
N GLU A 28 -7.15 8.28 9.21
CA GLU A 28 -6.96 9.21 8.11
C GLU A 28 -5.50 9.24 7.67
N GLU A 29 -4.57 9.34 8.61
CA GLU A 29 -3.12 9.28 8.32
C GLU A 29 -2.72 7.91 7.76
N ALA A 30 -3.23 6.81 8.33
CA ALA A 30 -3.00 5.47 7.80
C ALA A 30 -3.57 5.27 6.39
N ALA A 31 -4.72 5.88 6.08
CA ALA A 31 -5.31 5.88 4.74
C ALA A 31 -4.42 6.66 3.76
N SER A 32 -4.00 7.86 4.12
CA SER A 32 -3.10 8.69 3.32
C SER A 32 -1.78 7.98 3.01
N ALA A 33 -1.18 7.28 3.97
CA ALA A 33 0.05 6.51 3.75
C ALA A 33 -0.09 5.42 2.67
N LEU A 34 -1.32 4.93 2.45
CA LEU A 34 -1.65 3.90 1.47
C LEU A 34 -2.29 4.46 0.19
N ASP A 35 -2.25 5.78 -0.01
CA ASP A 35 -2.89 6.48 -1.14
C ASP A 35 -4.39 6.17 -1.24
N ILE A 36 -5.05 6.03 -0.08
CA ILE A 36 -6.49 5.87 0.06
C ILE A 36 -7.08 7.23 0.49
N PRO A 37 -8.17 7.71 -0.14
CA PRO A 37 -8.83 8.93 0.31
C PRO A 37 -9.18 8.86 1.81
N PRO A 38 -8.78 9.85 2.65
CA PRO A 38 -8.88 9.74 4.11
C PRO A 38 -10.29 9.43 4.61
N VAL A 39 -11.29 10.11 4.05
CA VAL A 39 -12.71 9.94 4.41
C VAL A 39 -13.18 8.51 4.10
N SER A 40 -12.85 8.00 2.91
CA SER A 40 -13.20 6.64 2.51
C SER A 40 -12.46 5.58 3.33
N GLY A 41 -11.19 5.83 3.66
CA GLY A 41 -10.38 4.97 4.52
C GLY A 41 -10.97 4.85 5.92
N ARG A 42 -11.31 5.98 6.55
CA ARG A 42 -11.96 6.01 7.87
C ARG A 42 -13.28 5.24 7.87
N ALA A 43 -14.16 5.50 6.89
CA ALA A 43 -15.45 4.83 6.79
C ALA A 43 -15.30 3.30 6.66
N MET A 44 -14.34 2.86 5.84
CA MET A 44 -14.00 1.44 5.68
C MET A 44 -13.46 0.82 6.97
N ALA A 45 -12.52 1.49 7.66
CA ALA A 45 -11.94 1.02 8.91
C ALA A 45 -13.02 0.86 10.00
N ASN A 46 -13.88 1.87 10.17
CA ASN A 46 -15.00 1.81 11.11
C ASN A 46 -15.92 0.62 10.83
N LYS A 47 -16.23 0.35 9.56
CA LYS A 47 -17.09 -0.78 9.16
C LYS A 47 -16.46 -2.13 9.54
N VAL A 48 -15.16 -2.29 9.34
CA VAL A 48 -14.44 -3.51 9.70
C VAL A 48 -14.36 -3.69 11.21
N VAL A 49 -14.05 -2.62 11.96
CA VAL A 49 -14.03 -2.64 13.43
C VAL A 49 -15.41 -3.04 13.99
N SER A 50 -16.49 -2.44 13.49
CA SER A 50 -17.85 -2.80 13.89
C SER A 50 -18.16 -4.28 13.59
N LEU A 51 -17.71 -4.81 12.45
CA LEU A 51 -17.92 -6.20 12.09
C LEU A 51 -17.11 -7.16 12.99
N LEU A 52 -15.86 -6.83 13.31
CA LEU A 52 -15.03 -7.62 14.22
C LEU A 52 -15.63 -7.66 15.64
N ASN A 53 -16.14 -6.52 16.11
CA ASN A 53 -16.85 -6.42 17.39
C ASN A 53 -18.13 -7.26 17.39
N ALA A 54 -18.95 -7.16 16.35
CA ALA A 54 -20.17 -7.95 16.22
C ALA A 54 -19.90 -9.46 16.20
N LEU A 55 -18.74 -9.88 15.69
CA LEU A 55 -18.29 -11.27 15.67
C LEU A 55 -17.56 -11.72 16.95
N GLY A 56 -17.32 -10.82 17.91
CA GLY A 56 -16.53 -11.12 19.12
C GLY A 56 -15.08 -11.47 18.84
N THR A 57 -14.51 -10.99 17.72
CA THR A 57 -13.15 -11.33 17.27
C THR A 57 -12.17 -10.17 17.33
N ALA A 58 -12.61 -8.99 17.78
CA ALA A 58 -11.79 -7.78 17.85
C ALA A 58 -10.50 -7.98 18.67
N ASP A 59 -10.59 -8.54 19.87
CA ASP A 59 -9.41 -8.77 20.72
C ASP A 59 -8.38 -9.71 20.07
N ARG A 60 -8.86 -10.76 19.40
CA ARG A 60 -8.00 -11.71 18.68
C ARG A 60 -7.35 -11.04 17.47
N PHE A 61 -8.09 -10.20 16.75
CA PHE A 61 -7.56 -9.42 15.65
C PHE A 61 -6.44 -8.48 16.14
N ASP A 62 -6.69 -7.72 17.21
CA ASP A 62 -5.72 -6.78 17.78
C ASP A 62 -4.48 -7.47 18.35
N ALA A 63 -4.63 -8.65 18.97
CA ALA A 63 -3.51 -9.46 19.42
C ALA A 63 -2.66 -9.94 18.23
N THR A 64 -3.31 -10.41 17.16
CA THR A 64 -2.62 -10.85 15.93
C THR A 64 -1.88 -9.69 15.26
N LEU A 65 -2.53 -8.53 15.19
CA LEU A 65 -1.95 -7.32 14.60
C LEU A 65 -0.68 -6.89 15.35
N ARG A 66 -0.73 -6.88 16.69
CA ARG A 66 0.42 -6.56 17.54
C ARG A 66 1.57 -7.55 17.37
N ASP A 67 1.29 -8.85 17.26
CA ASP A 67 2.33 -9.85 17.00
C ASP A 67 3.02 -9.61 15.64
N ILE A 68 2.23 -9.31 14.59
CA ILE A 68 2.78 -9.01 13.26
C ILE A 68 3.67 -7.76 13.33
N VAL A 69 3.19 -6.68 13.93
CA VAL A 69 3.98 -5.44 14.09
C VAL A 69 5.28 -5.72 14.85
N ALA A 70 5.22 -6.46 15.96
CA ALA A 70 6.41 -6.83 16.73
C ALA A 70 7.39 -7.71 15.94
N ARG A 71 6.90 -8.61 15.08
CA ARG A 71 7.74 -9.45 14.20
C ARG A 71 8.41 -8.62 13.10
N VAL A 72 7.67 -7.68 12.51
CA VAL A 72 8.20 -6.78 11.47
C VAL A 72 9.24 -5.84 12.06
N ALA A 73 8.96 -5.23 13.22
CA ALA A 73 9.90 -4.34 13.91
C ALA A 73 11.23 -5.05 14.25
N ARG A 74 11.17 -6.29 14.75
CA ARG A 74 12.35 -7.09 15.11
C ARG A 74 13.25 -7.45 13.93
N ARG A 75 12.70 -7.59 12.72
CA ARG A 75 13.49 -7.95 11.54
C ARG A 75 14.39 -6.82 11.04
N GLY A 76 14.16 -5.58 11.49
CA GLY A 76 14.78 -4.39 10.89
C GLY A 76 14.26 -4.21 9.46
N SER A 77 13.82 -3.01 9.12
CA SER A 77 13.44 -2.75 7.74
C SER A 77 14.67 -2.86 6.84
N LEU A 78 14.77 -3.94 6.04
CA LEU A 78 15.79 -4.04 4.99
C LEU A 78 15.61 -2.97 3.90
N VAL A 79 14.41 -2.38 3.82
CA VAL A 79 14.02 -1.43 2.76
C VAL A 79 13.10 -0.36 3.32
N ASP A 80 13.60 0.87 3.43
CA ASP A 80 12.75 2.04 3.68
C ASP A 80 11.91 2.37 2.43
N TYR A 81 10.70 1.83 2.39
CA TYR A 81 9.74 2.08 1.30
C TYR A 81 9.26 3.53 1.26
N GLY A 82 9.30 4.26 2.38
CA GLY A 82 8.99 5.70 2.42
C GLY A 82 10.05 6.51 1.70
N MET A 83 11.34 6.22 1.97
CA MET A 83 12.46 6.77 1.22
C MET A 83 12.39 6.42 -0.26
N ARG A 84 12.11 5.16 -0.61
CA ARG A 84 11.94 4.73 -2.01
C ARG A 84 10.81 5.47 -2.71
N ARG A 85 9.64 5.63 -2.06
CA ARG A 85 8.51 6.36 -2.62
C ARG A 85 8.86 7.84 -2.84
N ARG A 86 9.51 8.49 -1.87
CA ARG A 86 9.98 9.89 -2.02
C ARG A 86 11.00 10.03 -3.14
N ALA A 87 11.94 9.10 -3.25
CA ALA A 87 12.93 9.09 -4.34
C ALA A 87 12.27 8.93 -5.72
N LEU A 88 11.17 8.17 -5.80
CA LEU A 88 10.41 7.94 -7.03
C LEU A 88 9.34 9.02 -7.31
N ALA A 89 8.99 9.87 -6.34
CA ALA A 89 7.94 10.88 -6.51
C ALA A 89 8.27 11.93 -7.59
N GLY A 90 9.56 12.14 -7.87
CA GLY A 90 10.03 13.02 -8.94
C GLY A 90 10.33 12.31 -10.26
N PHE A 91 10.12 10.99 -10.35
CA PHE A 91 10.36 10.26 -11.59
C PHE A 91 9.14 10.35 -12.50
N THR A 92 9.37 10.83 -13.72
CA THR A 92 8.39 10.73 -14.79
C THR A 92 8.51 9.35 -15.42
N VAL A 93 7.40 8.61 -15.45
CA VAL A 93 7.29 7.43 -16.29
C VAL A 93 7.14 7.91 -17.71
N ILE A 94 8.12 7.58 -18.56
CA ILE A 94 8.08 7.85 -19.98
C ILE A 94 7.59 6.57 -20.65
N GLU A 95 6.46 6.65 -21.36
CA GLU A 95 5.95 5.51 -22.12
C GLU A 95 6.93 5.13 -23.23
N TRP A 96 6.95 3.86 -23.62
CA TRP A 96 7.95 3.34 -24.56
C TRP A 96 7.96 4.11 -25.89
N GLU A 97 6.80 4.50 -26.40
CA GLU A 97 6.65 5.29 -27.61
C GLU A 97 7.29 6.67 -27.49
N GLU A 98 7.04 7.36 -26.38
CA GLU A 98 7.57 8.70 -26.08
C GLU A 98 9.10 8.63 -25.89
N TRP A 99 9.59 7.61 -25.21
CA TRP A 99 11.02 7.34 -25.05
C TRP A 99 11.70 7.11 -26.40
N ARG A 100 11.08 6.31 -27.27
CA ARG A 100 11.60 6.01 -28.61
C ARG A 100 11.63 7.24 -29.49
N GLU A 101 10.64 8.11 -29.38
CA GLU A 101 10.59 9.38 -30.12
C GLU A 101 11.69 10.34 -29.66
N MET A 102 11.89 10.49 -28.35
CA MET A 102 12.99 11.27 -27.80
C MET A 102 14.35 10.74 -28.27
N CYS A 103 14.56 9.42 -28.25
CA CYS A 103 15.79 8.82 -28.73
C CYS A 103 16.04 9.09 -30.22
N ARG A 104 15.01 9.00 -31.07
CA ARG A 104 15.13 9.36 -32.49
C ARG A 104 15.48 10.83 -32.69
N GLY A 105 14.90 11.72 -31.90
CA GLY A 105 15.17 13.17 -31.94
C GLY A 105 16.64 13.52 -31.67
N VAL A 106 17.35 12.68 -30.90
CA VAL A 106 18.79 12.84 -30.61
C VAL A 106 19.70 11.90 -31.42
N GLY A 107 19.17 11.25 -32.45
CA GLY A 107 19.94 10.36 -33.34
C GLY A 107 20.26 8.97 -32.76
N VAL A 108 19.66 8.60 -31.63
CA VAL A 108 19.79 7.27 -31.03
C VAL A 108 18.74 6.34 -31.62
N HIS A 109 19.19 5.39 -32.45
CA HIS A 109 18.34 4.36 -33.02
C HIS A 109 18.28 3.14 -32.09
N LEU A 110 17.20 3.04 -31.30
CA LEU A 110 16.94 1.89 -30.46
C LEU A 110 16.53 0.67 -31.32
N ALA A 111 17.36 -0.37 -31.36
CA ALA A 111 16.99 -1.65 -31.95
C ALA A 111 16.15 -2.46 -30.94
N PHE A 112 14.94 -2.87 -31.34
CA PHE A 112 14.09 -3.74 -30.54
C PHE A 112 14.70 -5.14 -30.47
N ARG A 113 15.36 -5.49 -29.35
CA ARG A 113 15.68 -6.89 -29.04
C ARG A 113 14.47 -7.51 -28.33
N GLY A 114 13.49 -7.95 -29.11
CA GLY A 114 12.42 -8.80 -28.62
C GLY A 114 12.97 -10.15 -28.20
N GLY A 115 13.26 -10.33 -26.91
CA GLY A 115 13.50 -11.64 -26.32
C GLY A 115 12.16 -12.29 -25.99
N ARG A 116 11.86 -13.40 -26.68
CA ARG A 116 10.93 -14.41 -26.18
C ARG A 116 11.65 -15.29 -25.17
#